data_AF-A0A7S4SKP2-F1
#
_entry.id   AF-A0A7S4SKP2-F1
#
_cell.length_a   1.000
_cell.length_b   1.000
_cell.length_c   1.000
_cell.angle_alpha   90.00
_cell.angle_beta   90.00
_cell.angle_gamma   90.00
#
_symmetry.space_group_name_H-M   'P 1'
#
loop_
_entity.id
_entity.type
_entity.pdbx_description
1 polymer ?
#
loop_
_entity_poly.entity_id
_entity_poly.type
_entity_poly.pdbx_seq_one_letter_code
_entity_poly.pdbx_strand_id
1 'polypeptide(L)'
;MEQIKHQWEDIQASAPKQVKSKPSAEQLVLFQEHKQRVTTFLGNLTKEERIFLKHETNQDAKSKETKDRQKQMEQKQLKTSEETNVSSKITKIQAIMNKIATRQTTGDAKSKETKDRQKQMEQKQLKTSEETN
;
A
#
# COMPACT_ATOMS: atom_id res chain seq x y z
N MET A 1 6.99 21.16 36.94
CA MET A 1 6.01 20.46 36.08
C MET A 1 6.64 19.35 35.24
N GLU A 2 7.78 19.55 34.57
CA GLU A 2 8.46 18.47 33.80
C GLU A 2 8.83 17.24 34.63
N GLN A 3 9.27 17.43 35.88
CA GLN A 3 9.54 16.31 36.80
C GLN A 3 8.32 15.41 37.03
N ILE A 4 7.12 16.00 37.08
CA ILE A 4 5.85 15.28 37.30
C ILE A 4 5.47 14.49 36.05
N LYS A 5 5.74 15.06 34.87
CA LYS A 5 5.58 14.35 33.59
C LYS A 5 6.46 13.11 33.56
N HIS A 6 7.75 13.25 33.83
CA HIS A 6 8.67 12.10 33.80
C HIS A 6 8.32 11.04 34.85
N GLN A 7 7.98 11.45 36.09
CA GLN A 7 7.52 10.51 37.11
C GLN A 7 6.24 9.76 36.68
N TRP A 8 5.33 10.44 35.98
CA TRP A 8 4.13 9.80 35.43
C TRP A 8 4.46 8.83 34.29
N GLU A 9 5.34 9.21 33.37
CA GLU A 9 5.82 8.36 32.28
C GLU A 9 6.50 7.09 32.83
N ASP A 10 7.33 7.21 33.86
CA ASP A 10 7.99 6.10 34.53
C ASP A 10 6.98 5.14 35.19
N ILE A 11 5.97 5.70 35.86
CA ILE A 11 4.89 4.91 36.45
C ILE A 11 4.16 4.16 35.33
N GLN A 12 3.78 4.83 34.24
CA GLN A 12 3.10 4.20 33.10
C GLN A 12 3.96 3.10 32.44
N ALA A 13 5.26 3.31 32.29
CA ALA A 13 6.18 2.33 31.72
C ALA A 13 6.32 1.07 32.61
N SER A 14 6.15 1.22 33.92
CA SER A 14 6.19 0.11 34.88
C SER A 14 4.89 -0.73 34.95
N ALA A 15 3.87 -0.40 34.16
CA ALA A 15 2.60 -1.12 34.17
C ALA A 15 2.78 -2.59 33.76
N PRO A 16 2.30 -3.56 34.58
CA PRO A 16 2.40 -4.97 34.20
C PRO A 16 1.58 -5.23 32.94
N LYS A 17 2.15 -6.02 32.02
CA LYS A 17 1.48 -6.38 30.77
C LYS A 17 0.24 -7.21 31.07
N GLN A 18 -0.90 -6.83 30.48
CA GLN A 18 -2.09 -7.67 30.51
C GLN A 18 -1.82 -8.95 29.72
N VAL A 19 -2.04 -10.10 30.38
CA VAL A 19 -2.01 -11.41 29.75
C VAL A 19 -3.44 -11.88 29.49
N LYS A 20 -3.66 -12.62 28.40
CA LYS A 20 -4.99 -13.14 28.01
C LYS A 20 -5.48 -14.27 28.93
N SER A 21 -4.58 -14.88 29.70
CA SER A 21 -4.86 -15.95 30.66
C SER A 21 -5.05 -15.42 32.07
N LYS A 22 -5.51 -16.28 32.99
CA LYS A 22 -5.60 -15.95 34.42
C LYS A 22 -4.22 -15.49 34.93
N PRO A 23 -4.12 -14.32 35.58
CA PRO A 23 -2.83 -13.80 36.05
C PRO A 23 -2.26 -14.70 37.16
N SER A 24 -0.93 -14.87 37.15
CA SER A 24 -0.23 -15.57 38.23
C SER A 24 -0.26 -14.78 39.53
N ALA A 25 0.04 -15.42 40.66
CA ALA A 25 0.15 -14.74 41.95
C ALA A 25 1.19 -13.59 41.91
N GLU A 26 2.33 -13.82 41.26
CA GLU A 26 3.36 -12.80 41.04
C GLU A 26 2.84 -11.62 40.21
N GLN A 27 2.08 -11.90 39.14
CA GLN A 27 1.48 -10.83 38.35
C GLN A 27 0.46 -10.02 39.17
N LEU A 28 -0.34 -10.67 40.01
CA LEU A 28 -1.29 -9.99 40.88
C LEU A 28 -0.58 -9.05 41.87
N VAL A 29 0.56 -9.47 42.45
CA VAL A 29 1.39 -8.63 43.30
C VAL A 29 1.90 -7.42 42.51
N LEU A 30 2.45 -7.63 41.30
CA LEU A 30 2.92 -6.54 40.45
C LEU A 30 1.80 -5.55 40.07
N PHE A 31 0.58 -6.04 39.82
CA PHE A 31 -0.59 -5.19 39.59
C PHE A 31 -0.96 -4.39 40.84
N GLN A 32 -0.89 -5.00 42.02
CA GLN A 32 -1.17 -4.32 43.29
C GLN A 32 -0.14 -3.23 43.58
N GLU A 33 1.14 -3.52 43.41
CA GLU A 33 2.24 -2.57 43.59
C GLU A 33 2.13 -1.40 42.61
N HIS A 34 1.87 -1.69 41.33
CA HIS A 34 1.68 -0.66 40.31
C HIS A 34 0.47 0.23 40.66
N LYS A 35 -0.66 -0.36 41.07
CA LYS A 35 -1.84 0.40 41.50
C LYS A 35 -1.54 1.28 42.72
N GLN A 36 -0.76 0.78 43.68
CA GLN A 36 -0.34 1.55 44.84
C GLN A 36 0.52 2.74 44.42
N ARG A 37 1.50 2.54 43.53
CA ARG A 37 2.35 3.61 43.01
C ARG A 37 1.54 4.70 42.30
N VAL A 38 0.57 4.32 41.46
CA VAL A 38 -0.35 5.26 40.81
C VAL A 38 -1.16 6.04 41.85
N THR A 39 -1.72 5.35 42.84
CA THR A 39 -2.56 5.96 43.87
C THR A 39 -1.78 6.96 44.72
N THR A 40 -0.58 6.57 45.18
CA THR A 40 0.31 7.44 45.95
C THR A 40 0.73 8.66 45.15
N PHE A 41 1.15 8.46 43.89
CA PHE A 41 1.56 9.55 43.02
C PHE A 41 0.43 10.57 42.84
N LEU A 42 -0.76 10.13 42.42
CA LEU A 42 -1.91 11.01 42.20
C LEU A 42 -2.43 11.66 43.50
N GLY A 43 -2.26 10.98 44.64
CA GLY A 43 -2.60 11.50 45.96
C GLY A 43 -1.68 12.64 46.42
N ASN A 44 -0.41 12.61 45.99
CA ASN A 44 0.58 13.63 46.34
C ASN A 44 0.56 14.85 45.42
N LEU A 45 -0.15 14.79 44.28
CA LEU A 45 -0.27 15.93 43.37
C LEU A 45 -1.19 17.01 43.94
N THR A 46 -0.75 18.25 43.80
CA THR A 46 -1.59 19.44 44.00
C THR A 46 -2.67 19.53 42.91
N LYS A 47 -3.64 20.44 43.11
CA LYS A 47 -4.74 20.67 42.16
C LYS A 47 -4.22 21.11 40.79
N GLU A 48 -3.21 21.98 40.74
CA GLU A 48 -2.63 22.50 39.50
C GLU A 48 -1.86 21.42 38.75
N GLU A 49 -1.10 20.59 39.46
CA GLU A 49 -0.35 19.47 38.87
C GLU A 49 -1.28 18.39 38.31
N ARG A 50 -2.40 18.11 38.99
CA ARG A 50 -3.42 17.21 38.48
C ARG A 50 -4.08 17.73 37.20
N ILE A 51 -4.31 19.04 37.12
CA ILE A 51 -4.86 19.68 35.91
C ILE A 51 -3.85 19.56 34.77
N PHE A 52 -2.60 19.94 35.01
CA PHE A 52 -1.51 19.80 34.05
C PHE A 52 -1.40 18.39 33.50
N LEU A 53 -1.38 17.38 34.38
CA LEU A 53 -1.24 15.99 33.98
C LEU A 53 -2.40 15.51 33.09
N LYS A 54 -3.64 15.93 33.41
CA LYS A 54 -4.83 15.64 32.59
C LYS A 54 -4.74 16.29 31.21
N HIS A 55 -4.23 17.52 31.11
CA HIS A 55 -4.09 18.20 29.83
C HIS A 55 -3.02 17.54 28.97
N GLU A 56 -1.86 17.21 29.53
CA GLU A 56 -0.77 16.50 28.83
C GLU A 56 -1.18 15.11 28.35
N THR A 57 -1.77 14.27 29.21
CA THR A 57 -2.25 12.94 28.78
C THR A 57 -3.28 13.02 27.65
N ASN A 58 -4.13 14.05 27.64
CA ASN A 58 -5.09 14.28 26.55
C ASN A 58 -4.43 14.79 25.26
N GLN A 59 -3.32 15.54 25.34
CA GLN A 59 -2.56 15.94 24.15
C GLN A 59 -1.77 14.77 23.56
N ASP A 60 -1.16 13.94 24.38
CA ASP A 60 -0.44 12.74 23.93
C ASP A 60 -1.38 11.70 23.29
N ALA A 61 -2.59 11.55 23.81
CA ALA A 61 -3.62 10.70 23.21
C ALA A 61 -3.99 11.18 21.80
N LYS A 62 -4.21 12.49 21.62
CA LYS A 62 -4.47 13.08 20.29
C LYS A 62 -3.27 12.95 19.36
N SER A 63 -2.05 13.13 19.87
CA SER A 63 -0.81 13.00 19.10
C SER A 63 -0.58 11.57 18.58
N LYS A 64 -0.83 10.54 19.41
CA LYS A 64 -0.78 9.13 19.00
C LYS A 64 -1.85 8.78 17.96
N GLU A 65 -3.08 9.25 18.13
CA GLU A 65 -4.16 9.05 17.15
C GLU A 65 -3.80 9.64 15.79
N THR A 66 -3.13 10.79 15.78
CA THR A 66 -2.74 11.48 14.54
C THR A 66 -1.60 10.73 13.83
N LYS A 67 -0.61 10.22 14.57
CA LYS A 67 0.48 9.41 14.02
C LYS A 67 0.01 8.07 13.45
N ASP A 68 -0.91 7.39 14.13
CA ASP A 68 -1.48 6.14 13.63
C ASP A 68 -2.34 6.36 12.37
N ARG A 69 -3.04 7.50 12.30
CA ARG A 69 -3.81 7.89 11.11
C ARG A 69 -2.92 8.25 9.93
N GLN A 70 -1.79 8.93 10.16
CA GLN A 70 -0.80 9.24 9.13
C GLN A 70 -0.11 7.98 8.59
N LYS A 71 0.29 7.05 9.47
CA LYS A 71 0.85 5.76 9.07
C LYS A 71 -0.13 4.93 8.23
N GLN A 72 -1.42 4.96 8.56
CA GLN A 72 -2.44 4.29 7.76
C GLN A 72 -2.67 4.96 6.40
N MET A 73 -2.55 6.29 6.30
CA MET A 73 -2.65 7.00 5.03
C MET A 73 -1.43 6.71 4.12
N GLU A 74 -0.21 6.73 4.64
CA GLU A 74 1.00 6.36 3.89
C GLU A 74 0.93 4.92 3.38
N GLN A 75 0.47 3.98 4.23
CA GLN A 75 0.34 2.58 3.85
C GLN A 75 -0.77 2.33 2.81
N LYS A 76 -1.87 3.10 2.84
CA LYS A 76 -2.90 3.05 1.79
C LYS A 76 -2.41 3.64 0.48
N GLN A 77 -1.65 4.73 0.53
CA GLN A 77 -1.14 5.41 -0.66
C GLN A 77 -0.11 4.55 -1.43
N LEU A 78 0.74 3.82 -0.71
CA LEU A 78 1.67 2.83 -1.28
C LEU A 78 0.92 1.69 -2.01
N LYS A 79 -0.12 1.12 -1.38
CA LYS A 79 -0.94 0.06 -1.98
C LYS A 79 -1.61 0.52 -3.27
N THR A 80 -2.20 1.72 -3.28
CA THR A 80 -2.84 2.26 -4.50
C THR A 80 -1.84 2.55 -5.62
N SER A 81 -0.61 2.94 -5.28
CA SER A 81 0.45 3.18 -6.26
C SER A 81 0.95 1.88 -6.91
N GLU A 82 1.09 0.81 -6.13
CA GLU A 82 1.45 -0.53 -6.65
C GLU A 82 0.35 -1.10 -7.54
N GLU A 83 -0.93 -1.01 -7.12
CA GLU A 83 -2.07 -1.47 -7.92
C GLU A 83 -2.20 -0.70 -9.24
N THR A 84 -2.00 0.62 -9.22
CA THR A 84 -2.03 1.47 -10.42
C THR A 84 -0.87 1.14 -11.37
N ASN A 85 0.32 0.83 -10.83
CA ASN A 85 1.50 0.46 -11.62
C ASN A 85 1.32 -0.91 -12.32
N VAL A 86 0.75 -1.90 -11.61
CA VAL A 86 0.44 -3.22 -12.18
C VAL A 86 -0.62 -3.12 -13.26
N SER A 87 -1.70 -2.35 -13.01
CA SER A 87 -2.76 -2.12 -13.99
C SER A 87 -2.22 -1.49 -15.29
N SER A 88 -1.38 -0.45 -15.18
CA SER A 88 -0.73 0.19 -16.34
C SER A 88 0.19 -0.76 -17.12
N LYS A 89 0.92 -1.65 -16.43
CA LYS A 89 1.78 -2.66 -17.06
C LYS A 89 0.95 -3.70 -17.82
N ILE A 90 -0.16 -4.16 -17.26
CA ILE A 90 -1.07 -5.12 -17.92
C ILE A 90 -1.64 -4.52 -19.21
N THR A 91 -2.11 -3.26 -19.17
CA THR A 91 -2.62 -2.58 -20.37
C THR A 91 -1.58 -2.47 -21.48
N LYS A 92 -0.31 -2.18 -21.13
CA LYS A 92 0.79 -2.12 -22.10
C LYS A 92 1.07 -3.49 -22.74
N ILE A 93 1.04 -4.57 -21.95
CA ILE A 93 1.23 -5.93 -22.45
C ILE A 93 0.08 -6.32 -23.40
N GLN A 94 -1.17 -6.04 -23.03
CA GLN A 94 -2.33 -6.31 -23.89
C GLN A 94 -2.27 -5.55 -25.22
N ALA A 95 -1.83 -4.28 -25.21
CA ALA A 95 -1.64 -3.50 -26.43
C ALA A 95 -0.53 -4.08 -27.33
N ILE A 96 0.55 -4.61 -26.76
CA ILE A 96 1.61 -5.29 -27.50
C ILE A 96 1.09 -6.60 -28.10
N MET A 97 0.38 -7.42 -27.32
CA MET A 97 -0.22 -8.68 -27.78
C MET A 97 -1.19 -8.45 -28.96
N ASN A 98 -2.03 -7.40 -28.90
CA ASN A 98 -2.91 -7.03 -30.01
C ASN A 98 -2.14 -6.62 -31.27
N LYS A 99 -1.02 -5.89 -31.13
CA LYS A 99 -0.15 -5.53 -32.25
C LYS A 99 0.55 -6.75 -32.86
N ILE A 100 0.89 -7.75 -32.06
CA ILE A 100 1.48 -9.01 -32.56
C ILE A 100 0.42 -9.83 -33.31
N ALA A 101 -0.77 -10.00 -32.73
CA ALA A 101 -1.87 -10.74 -33.35
C ALA A 101 -2.25 -10.15 -34.73
N THR A 102 -2.39 -8.82 -34.82
CA THR A 102 -2.70 -8.12 -36.09
C THR A 102 -1.59 -8.21 -37.14
N ARG A 103 -0.33 -8.39 -36.74
CA ARG A 103 0.80 -8.63 -37.65
C ARG A 103 0.88 -10.07 -38.13
N GLN A 104 0.42 -11.03 -37.32
CA GLN A 104 0.38 -12.44 -37.73
C GLN A 104 -0.75 -12.72 -38.75
N THR A 105 -1.84 -11.96 -38.74
CA THR A 105 -2.93 -12.10 -39.73
C THR A 105 -2.64 -11.42 -41.08
N THR A 106 -1.60 -10.60 -41.19
CA THR A 106 -1.20 -9.94 -42.44
C THR A 106 -0.05 -10.65 -43.17
N GLY A 107 0.58 -11.64 -42.54
CA GLY A 107 1.69 -12.41 -43.13
C GLY A 107 1.29 -13.48 -44.14
N ASP A 108 0.08 -14.02 -44.06
CA ASP A 108 -0.36 -15.14 -44.92
C ASP A 108 -1.11 -14.71 -46.19
N ALA A 109 -1.56 -13.45 -46.27
CA ALA A 109 -2.35 -12.97 -47.41
C ALA A 109 -1.50 -12.50 -48.61
N LYS A 110 -0.20 -12.24 -48.42
CA LYS A 110 0.64 -11.57 -49.44
C LYS A 110 1.33 -12.50 -50.44
N SER A 111 1.21 -13.83 -50.27
CA SER A 111 1.90 -14.80 -51.14
C SER A 111 1.06 -15.36 -52.30
N LYS A 112 -0.25 -15.10 -52.36
CA LYS A 112 -1.12 -15.54 -53.47
C LYS A 112 -1.35 -14.47 -54.54
N GLU A 113 -1.38 -13.19 -54.17
CA GLU A 113 -1.73 -12.10 -55.09
C GLU A 113 -0.61 -11.79 -56.12
N THR A 114 0.64 -12.06 -55.78
CA THR A 114 1.79 -11.80 -56.68
C THR A 114 1.94 -12.80 -57.81
N LYS A 115 1.58 -14.08 -57.62
CA LYS A 115 1.63 -15.08 -58.69
C LYS A 115 0.55 -14.88 -59.74
N ASP A 116 -0.66 -14.48 -59.34
CA ASP A 116 -1.74 -14.24 -60.30
C ASP A 116 -1.52 -12.97 -61.13
N ARG A 117 -0.89 -11.94 -60.55
CA ARG A 117 -0.60 -10.69 -61.28
C ARG A 117 0.53 -10.84 -62.29
N GLN A 118 1.52 -11.71 -62.01
CA GLN A 118 2.63 -11.98 -62.93
C GLN A 118 2.17 -12.82 -64.14
N LYS A 119 1.31 -13.84 -63.93
CA LYS A 119 0.73 -14.63 -65.05
C LYS A 119 -0.17 -13.81 -65.97
N GLN A 120 -0.92 -12.84 -65.45
CA GLN A 120 -1.76 -11.97 -66.28
C GLN A 120 -0.96 -11.01 -67.17
N MET A 121 0.25 -10.59 -66.75
CA MET A 121 1.10 -9.73 -67.57
C MET A 121 1.83 -10.50 -68.68
N GLU A 122 2.24 -11.75 -68.45
CA GLU A 122 2.77 -12.61 -69.51
C GLU A 122 1.72 -12.95 -70.58
N GLN A 123 0.48 -13.26 -70.19
CA GLN A 123 -0.59 -13.51 -71.17
C GLN A 123 -0.96 -12.26 -71.98
N LYS A 124 -0.92 -11.06 -71.39
CA LYS A 124 -1.22 -9.83 -72.12
C LYS A 124 -0.13 -9.48 -73.14
N GLN A 125 1.15 -9.75 -72.85
CA GLN A 125 2.23 -9.50 -73.80
C GLN A 125 2.20 -10.47 -74.99
N LEU A 126 1.89 -11.75 -74.76
CA LEU A 126 1.73 -12.73 -75.85
C LEU A 126 0.59 -12.36 -76.81
N LYS A 127 -0.55 -11.88 -76.30
CA LYS A 127 -1.69 -11.48 -77.14
C LYS A 127 -1.43 -10.23 -77.98
N THR A 128 -0.67 -9.27 -77.47
CA THR A 128 -0.33 -8.06 -78.24
C THR A 128 0.68 -8.31 -79.37
N SER A 129 1.45 -9.39 -79.30
CA SER A 129 2.43 -9.75 -80.34
C SER A 129 1.83 -10.58 -81.48
N GLU A 130 0.65 -11.18 -81.31
CA GLU A 130 -0.07 -11.89 -82.38
C GLU A 130 -1.00 -10.98 -83.20
N GLU A 131 -1.36 -9.79 -82.72
CA GLU A 131 -2.24 -8.84 -83.43
C GLU A 131 -1.49 -7.77 -84.25
N THR A 132 -0.15 -7.82 -84.32
CA THR A 132 0.67 -6.85 -85.09
C THR A 132 1.59 -7.47 -86.15
N ASN A 133 1.26 -8.64 -86.70
CA ASN A 133 1.91 -9.18 -87.91
C ASN A 133 0.91 -9.82 -88.87
#